data_AF-A0A0T0M8L1-F1
#
_entry.id   AF-A0A0T0M8L1-F1
#
_cell.length_a   1.000
_cell.length_b   1.000
_cell.length_c   1.000
_cell.angle_alpha   90.00
_cell.angle_beta   90.00
_cell.angle_gamma   90.00
#
_symmetry.space_group_name_H-M   'P 1'
#
loop_
_entity.id
_entity.type
_entity.pdbx_description
1 polymer ?
#
loop_
_entity_poly.entity_id
_entity_poly.type
_entity_poly.pdbx_seq_one_letter_code
_entity_poly.pdbx_strand_id
1 'polypeptide(L)'
;MKNKVFKYKTVYWISLCINLVTVSIFSFSVVNRASANAFSNFRDILFSATTFSIAVSSAVSLIFLIIKNRKAVKAFSVMLIFLLSTFTLGIVDSVLVRKDFDYDALTGNVIFLIYLITFGFLWMANRCKAVDDFRMIEIDEIGVKE
;
A
#
# COMPACT_ATOMS: atom_id res chain seq x y z
N MET A 1 35.16 -12.45 -5.43
CA MET A 1 34.08 -12.46 -4.41
C MET A 1 32.79 -11.93 -5.02
N LYS A 2 32.01 -12.81 -5.67
CA LYS A 2 30.68 -12.51 -6.21
C LYS A 2 29.67 -12.95 -5.16
N ASN A 3 28.90 -12.03 -4.56
CA ASN A 3 27.69 -12.31 -3.77
C ASN A 3 27.03 -10.99 -3.31
N LYS A 4 26.38 -10.25 -4.24
CA LYS A 4 25.52 -9.10 -3.87
C LYS A 4 24.23 -8.95 -4.70
N VAL A 5 23.87 -9.94 -5.53
CA VAL A 5 22.75 -9.86 -6.51
C VAL A 5 21.34 -9.96 -5.87
N PHE A 6 21.22 -10.27 -4.57
CA PHE A 6 19.91 -10.59 -3.96
C PHE A 6 19.26 -9.49 -3.13
N LYS A 7 19.87 -8.31 -2.96
CA LYS A 7 19.43 -7.40 -1.89
C LYS A 7 18.11 -6.66 -2.15
N TYR A 8 17.69 -6.51 -3.41
CA TYR A 8 16.49 -5.72 -3.74
C TYR A 8 15.49 -6.39 -4.71
N LYS A 9 15.87 -7.49 -5.36
CA LYS A 9 14.98 -8.25 -6.27
C LYS A 9 13.75 -8.78 -5.55
N THR A 10 13.91 -9.33 -4.35
CA THR A 10 12.80 -9.85 -3.54
C THR A 10 11.85 -8.73 -3.12
N VAL A 11 12.37 -7.59 -2.68
CA VAL A 11 11.56 -6.42 -2.26
C VAL A 11 10.75 -5.86 -3.44
N TYR A 12 11.34 -5.83 -4.63
CA TYR A 12 10.65 -5.44 -5.86
C TYR A 12 9.46 -6.37 -6.15
N TRP A 13 9.67 -7.70 -6.16
CA TRP A 13 8.59 -8.66 -6.43
C TRP A 13 7.49 -8.61 -5.37
N ILE A 14 7.84 -8.48 -4.09
CA ILE A 14 6.88 -8.30 -3.01
C ILE A 14 6.06 -7.02 -3.24
N SER A 15 6.73 -5.90 -3.56
CA SER A 15 6.04 -4.63 -3.82
C SER A 15 5.09 -4.75 -5.01
N LEU A 16 5.52 -5.42 -6.09
CA LEU A 16 4.70 -5.63 -7.27
C LEU A 16 3.46 -6.48 -6.95
N CYS A 17 3.63 -7.59 -6.21
CA CYS A 17 2.52 -8.42 -5.75
C CYS A 17 1.54 -7.64 -4.85
N ILE A 18 2.04 -6.85 -3.90
CA ILE A 18 1.20 -6.04 -3.01
C ILE A 18 0.38 -5.05 -3.84
N ASN A 19 1.02 -4.27 -4.73
CA ASN A 19 0.29 -3.31 -5.56
C ASN A 19 -0.75 -3.99 -6.46
N LEU A 20 -0.46 -5.18 -7.00
CA LEU A 20 -1.40 -5.94 -7.80
C LEU A 20 -2.64 -6.36 -6.97
N VAL A 21 -2.43 -6.91 -5.77
CA VAL A 21 -3.53 -7.29 -4.88
C VAL A 21 -4.32 -6.06 -4.44
N THR A 22 -3.64 -4.98 -4.05
CA THR A 22 -4.28 -3.74 -3.62
C THR A 22 -5.10 -3.13 -4.74
N VAL A 23 -4.58 -3.02 -5.97
CA VAL A 23 -5.33 -2.43 -7.08
C VAL A 23 -6.57 -3.25 -7.40
N SER A 24 -6.50 -4.58 -7.38
CA SER A 24 -7.66 -5.44 -7.63
C SER A 24 -8.75 -5.26 -6.57
N ILE A 25 -8.39 -5.36 -5.28
CA ILE A 25 -9.34 -5.26 -4.17
C ILE A 25 -9.98 -3.87 -4.11
N PHE A 26 -9.17 -2.81 -4.22
CA PHE A 26 -9.68 -1.46 -4.09
C PHE A 26 -10.43 -0.98 -5.33
N SER A 27 -10.08 -1.43 -6.53
CA SER A 27 -10.88 -1.15 -7.73
C SER A 27 -12.26 -1.80 -7.65
N PHE A 28 -12.32 -3.07 -7.21
CA PHE A 28 -13.60 -3.73 -6.95
C PHE A 28 -14.42 -2.99 -5.88
N SER A 29 -13.75 -2.55 -4.81
CA SER A 29 -14.40 -1.76 -3.75
C SER A 29 -14.94 -0.42 -4.25
N VAL A 30 -14.23 0.27 -5.14
CA VAL A 30 -14.71 1.50 -5.79
C VAL A 30 -15.98 1.22 -6.60
N VAL A 31 -15.99 0.17 -7.42
CA VAL A 31 -17.15 -0.22 -8.22
C VAL A 31 -18.36 -0.53 -7.33
N ASN A 32 -18.16 -1.29 -6.25
CA ASN A 32 -19.23 -1.63 -5.31
C ASN A 32 -19.77 -0.41 -4.57
N ARG A 33 -18.92 0.54 -4.17
CA ARG A 33 -19.38 1.76 -3.50
C ARG A 33 -20.14 2.68 -4.46
N ALA A 34 -19.73 2.72 -5.72
CA ALA A 34 -20.45 3.44 -6.77
C ALA A 34 -21.83 2.83 -7.04
N SER A 35 -21.93 1.51 -7.17
CA SER A 35 -23.21 0.83 -7.41
C SER A 35 -24.16 0.89 -6.22
N ALA A 36 -23.63 0.90 -5.00
CA ALA A 36 -24.43 1.01 -3.78
C ALA A 36 -24.87 2.45 -3.43
N ASN A 37 -24.53 3.46 -4.25
CA ASN A 37 -24.75 4.88 -3.94
C ASN A 37 -24.26 5.28 -2.53
N ALA A 38 -23.10 4.77 -2.13
CA ALA A 38 -22.51 4.97 -0.80
C ALA A 38 -21.86 6.37 -0.66
N PHE A 39 -22.68 7.42 -0.84
CA PHE A 39 -22.31 8.84 -0.77
C PHE A 39 -23.34 9.67 0.00
N SER A 40 -24.18 9.02 0.81
CA SER A 40 -25.31 9.66 1.50
C SER A 40 -24.88 10.61 2.61
N ASN A 41 -23.72 10.37 3.24
CA ASN A 41 -23.20 11.18 4.34
C ASN A 41 -21.72 11.50 4.15
N PHE A 42 -21.24 12.56 4.83
CA PHE A 42 -19.83 12.99 4.77
C PHE A 42 -18.83 11.86 5.07
N ARG A 43 -19.14 10.98 6.03
CA ARG A 43 -18.33 9.79 6.33
C ARG A 43 -18.19 8.87 5.11
N ASP A 44 -19.30 8.56 4.45
CA ASP A 44 -19.29 7.63 3.33
C ASP A 44 -18.56 8.23 2.13
N ILE A 45 -18.66 9.56 1.95
CA ILE A 45 -17.87 10.31 0.97
C ILE A 45 -16.37 10.20 1.28
N LEU A 46 -15.94 10.37 2.54
CA LEU A 46 -14.54 10.24 2.94
C LEU A 46 -14.00 8.82 2.72
N PHE A 47 -14.76 7.78 3.11
CA PHE A 47 -14.36 6.39 2.86
C PHE A 47 -14.31 6.09 1.36
N SER A 48 -15.25 6.58 0.56
CA SER A 48 -15.22 6.44 -0.90
C SER A 48 -14.01 7.14 -1.51
N ALA A 49 -13.70 8.37 -1.10
CA ALA A 49 -12.58 9.16 -1.60
C ALA A 49 -11.22 8.53 -1.26
N THR A 50 -11.06 8.02 -0.03
CA THR A 50 -9.84 7.31 0.38
C THR A 50 -9.70 5.97 -0.35
N THR A 51 -10.77 5.19 -0.49
CA THR A 51 -10.78 3.94 -1.27
C THR A 51 -10.36 4.19 -2.73
N PHE A 52 -10.92 5.23 -3.36
CA PHE A 52 -10.56 5.63 -4.71
C PHE A 52 -9.09 6.08 -4.80
N SER A 53 -8.63 6.87 -3.84
CA SER A 53 -7.24 7.34 -3.78
C SER A 53 -6.25 6.17 -3.63
N ILE A 54 -6.59 5.13 -2.85
CA ILE A 54 -5.77 3.90 -2.75
C ILE A 54 -5.74 3.18 -4.09
N ALA A 55 -6.89 3.00 -4.75
CA ALA A 55 -6.95 2.36 -6.07
C ALA A 55 -6.06 3.07 -7.10
N VAL A 56 -6.18 4.39 -7.22
CA VAL A 56 -5.36 5.20 -8.15
C VAL A 56 -3.87 5.13 -7.77
N SER A 57 -3.54 5.31 -6.50
CA SER A 57 -2.15 5.28 -6.03
C SER A 57 -1.48 3.94 -6.29
N SER A 58 -2.21 2.84 -6.05
CA SER A 58 -1.74 1.47 -6.30
C SER A 58 -1.55 1.18 -7.79
N ALA A 59 -2.45 1.65 -8.66
CA ALA A 59 -2.32 1.53 -10.11
C ALA A 59 -1.11 2.32 -10.63
N VAL A 60 -0.95 3.58 -10.21
CA VAL A 60 0.19 4.43 -10.59
C VAL A 60 1.51 3.82 -10.11
N SER A 61 1.54 3.33 -8.87
CA SER A 61 2.69 2.64 -8.30
C SER A 61 3.03 1.36 -9.08
N LEU A 62 2.04 0.54 -9.43
CA LEU A 62 2.22 -0.66 -10.23
C LEU A 62 2.81 -0.36 -11.62
N ILE A 63 2.24 0.63 -12.31
CA ILE A 63 2.75 1.08 -13.61
C ILE A 63 4.21 1.51 -13.45
N PHE A 64 4.52 2.36 -12.47
CA PHE A 64 5.90 2.80 -12.22
C PHE A 64 6.85 1.68 -11.84
N LEU A 65 6.40 0.63 -11.14
CA LEU A 65 7.20 -0.56 -10.88
C LEU A 65 7.52 -1.30 -12.18
N ILE A 66 6.51 -1.54 -13.04
CA ILE A 66 6.67 -2.23 -14.32
C ILE A 66 7.63 -1.46 -15.25
N ILE A 67 7.46 -0.14 -15.36
CA ILE A 67 8.35 0.72 -16.15
C ILE A 67 9.64 1.10 -15.41
N LYS A 68 9.89 0.50 -14.22
CA LYS A 68 11.13 0.66 -13.46
C LYS A 68 11.46 2.12 -13.10
N ASN A 69 10.44 2.95 -12.90
CA ASN A 69 10.59 4.36 -12.62
C ASN A 69 10.85 4.62 -11.13
N ARG A 70 11.84 5.46 -10.79
CA ARG A 70 12.14 5.89 -9.41
C ARG A 70 10.96 6.47 -8.64
N LYS A 71 9.95 7.01 -9.34
CA LYS A 71 8.71 7.52 -8.71
C LYS A 71 7.84 6.40 -8.12
N ALA A 72 8.08 5.13 -8.46
CA ALA A 72 7.37 3.97 -7.92
C ALA A 72 7.38 3.95 -6.39
N VAL A 73 8.55 4.11 -5.76
CA VAL A 73 8.68 4.07 -4.31
C VAL A 73 7.87 5.19 -3.64
N LYS A 74 7.82 6.37 -4.25
CA LYS A 74 7.01 7.49 -3.75
C LYS A 74 5.52 7.20 -3.87
N ALA A 75 5.06 6.71 -5.02
CA ALA A 75 3.66 6.33 -5.23
C ALA A 75 3.23 5.21 -4.27
N PHE A 76 4.08 4.20 -4.08
CA PHE A 76 3.85 3.12 -3.11
C PHE A 76 3.76 3.64 -1.67
N SER A 77 4.66 4.55 -1.27
CA SER A 77 4.61 5.15 0.07
C SER A 77 3.31 5.93 0.30
N VAL A 78 2.85 6.68 -0.71
CA VAL A 78 1.57 7.42 -0.65
C VAL A 78 0.40 6.44 -0.50
N MET A 79 0.41 5.33 -1.25
CA MET A 79 -0.59 4.28 -1.11
C MET A 79 -0.63 3.69 0.31
N LEU A 80 0.52 3.40 0.92
CA LEU A 80 0.60 2.89 2.29
C LEU A 80 0.09 3.90 3.32
N ILE A 81 0.33 5.19 3.12
CA ILE A 81 -0.23 6.25 3.97
C ILE A 81 -1.75 6.27 3.87
N PHE A 82 -2.31 6.16 2.66
CA PHE A 82 -3.76 6.10 2.52
C PHE A 82 -4.35 4.84 3.17
N LEU A 83 -3.69 3.69 3.05
CA LEU A 83 -4.08 2.46 3.75
C LEU A 83 -4.12 2.67 5.27
N LEU A 84 -3.07 3.24 5.86
CA LEU A 84 -3.02 3.57 7.28
C LEU A 84 -4.16 4.51 7.69
N SER A 85 -4.40 5.56 6.90
CA SER A 85 -5.48 6.50 7.16
C SER A 85 -6.84 5.81 7.12
N THR A 86 -7.10 4.93 6.14
CA THR A 86 -8.36 4.19 6.06
C THR A 86 -8.54 3.22 7.23
N PHE A 87 -7.50 2.50 7.64
CA PHE A 87 -7.58 1.63 8.83
C PHE A 87 -7.82 2.44 10.10
N THR A 88 -7.11 3.56 10.26
CA THR A 88 -7.27 4.44 11.43
C THR A 88 -8.68 5.02 11.48
N LEU A 89 -9.21 5.50 10.35
CA LEU A 89 -10.59 5.97 10.26
C LEU A 89 -11.60 4.86 10.59
N GLY A 90 -11.36 3.64 10.11
CA GLY A 90 -12.19 2.47 10.42
C GLY A 90 -12.26 2.17 11.91
N ILE A 91 -11.11 2.17 12.58
CA ILE A 91 -11.02 1.93 14.04
C ILE A 91 -11.66 3.07 14.83
N VAL A 92 -11.43 4.32 14.42
CA VAL A 92 -12.04 5.47 15.08
C VAL A 92 -13.57 5.44 14.93
N ASP A 93 -14.10 5.09 13.76
CA ASP A 93 -15.55 4.96 13.53
C ASP A 93 -16.15 3.85 14.39
N SER A 94 -15.51 2.67 14.46
CA SER A 94 -16.03 1.56 15.26
C SER A 94 -15.96 1.82 16.77
N VAL A 95 -14.87 2.41 17.27
CA VAL A 95 -14.68 2.69 18.70
C VAL A 95 -15.53 3.86 19.17
N LEU A 96 -15.51 5.00 18.46
CA LEU A 96 -16.13 6.24 18.94
C LEU A 96 -17.57 6.43 18.46
N VAL A 97 -17.90 6.01 17.23
CA VAL A 97 -19.19 6.32 16.61
C VAL A 97 -20.17 5.16 16.78
N ARG A 98 -19.81 3.98 16.28
CA ARG A 98 -20.69 2.80 16.32
C ARG A 98 -20.70 2.11 17.68
N LYS A 99 -19.59 2.24 18.44
CA LYS A 99 -19.37 1.56 19.72
C LYS A 99 -19.59 0.05 19.63
N ASP A 100 -19.32 -0.51 18.44
CA ASP A 100 -19.47 -1.92 18.10
C ASP A 100 -18.11 -2.62 18.02
N PHE A 101 -17.06 -1.97 18.53
CA PHE A 101 -15.72 -2.50 18.50
C PHE A 101 -15.55 -3.62 19.53
N ASP A 102 -15.67 -4.85 19.07
CA ASP A 102 -15.40 -6.03 19.88
C ASP A 102 -13.88 -6.22 20.03
N TYR A 103 -13.34 -5.78 21.17
CA TYR A 103 -11.91 -5.91 21.48
C TYR A 103 -11.63 -7.32 22.01
N ASP A 104 -11.79 -8.33 21.17
CA ASP A 104 -11.23 -9.64 21.46
C ASP A 104 -9.72 -9.65 21.16
N ALA A 105 -9.00 -10.58 21.79
CA ALA A 105 -7.55 -10.67 21.62
C ALA A 105 -7.15 -10.89 20.15
N LEU A 106 -8.01 -11.55 19.36
CA LEU A 106 -7.77 -11.81 17.94
C LEU A 106 -7.81 -10.51 17.12
N THR A 107 -8.85 -9.70 17.29
CA THR A 107 -9.07 -8.42 16.58
C THR A 107 -7.99 -7.42 16.93
N GLY A 108 -7.62 -7.32 18.21
CA GLY A 108 -6.51 -6.49 18.66
C GLY A 108 -5.17 -6.90 18.01
N ASN A 109 -4.89 -8.21 17.97
CA ASN A 109 -3.66 -8.73 17.35
C ASN A 109 -3.62 -8.47 15.83
N VAL A 110 -4.72 -8.70 15.12
CA VAL A 110 -4.79 -8.47 13.66
C VAL A 110 -4.55 -7.00 13.32
N ILE A 111 -5.17 -6.08 14.06
CA ILE A 111 -4.98 -4.64 13.86
C ILE A 111 -3.54 -4.25 14.10
N PHE A 112 -2.95 -4.69 15.21
CA PHE A 112 -1.54 -4.44 15.52
C PHE A 112 -0.63 -4.94 14.39
N LEU A 113 -0.89 -6.13 13.86
CA LEU A 113 -0.12 -6.75 12.77
C LEU A 113 -0.22 -5.94 11.47
N ILE A 114 -1.40 -5.45 11.13
CA ILE A 114 -1.62 -4.57 9.96
C ILE A 114 -0.80 -3.28 10.09
N TYR A 115 -0.82 -2.63 11.26
CA TYR A 115 -0.01 -1.44 11.49
C TYR A 115 1.48 -1.76 11.42
N LEU A 116 1.93 -2.83 12.07
CA LEU A 116 3.33 -3.24 12.08
C LEU A 116 3.87 -3.50 10.67
N ILE A 117 3.10 -4.25 9.85
CA ILE A 117 3.45 -4.52 8.45
C ILE A 117 3.52 -3.22 7.65
N THR A 118 2.50 -2.36 7.78
CA THR A 118 2.40 -1.13 6.97
C THR A 118 3.51 -0.13 7.36
N PHE A 119 3.81 0.01 8.64
CA PHE A 119 4.96 0.78 9.13
C PHE A 119 6.29 0.16 8.70
N GLY A 120 6.42 -1.16 8.73
CA GLY A 120 7.59 -1.87 8.24
C GLY A 120 7.88 -1.54 6.77
N PHE A 121 6.85 -1.57 5.92
CA PHE A 121 6.99 -1.19 4.51
C PHE A 121 7.30 0.30 4.32
N LEU A 122 6.69 1.20 5.09
CA LEU A 122 7.04 2.63 5.06
C LEU A 122 8.48 2.89 5.48
N TRP A 123 8.95 2.20 6.50
CA TRP A 123 10.33 2.29 6.97
C TRP A 123 11.31 1.78 5.92
N MET A 124 11.02 0.62 5.30
CA MET A 124 11.81 0.09 4.17
C MET A 124 11.83 1.06 2.99
N ALA A 125 10.67 1.61 2.61
CA ALA A 125 10.55 2.57 1.50
C ALA A 125 11.36 3.85 1.77
N ASN A 126 11.39 4.35 3.01
CA ASN A 126 12.19 5.51 3.38
C ASN A 126 13.70 5.19 3.49
N ARG A 127 14.08 3.98 3.95
CA ARG A 127 15.48 3.55 3.97
C ARG A 127 16.05 3.39 2.56
N CYS A 128 15.25 2.93 1.59
CA CYS A 128 15.65 2.86 0.19
C CYS A 128 15.87 4.26 -0.44
N LYS A 129 15.28 5.34 0.09
CA LYS A 129 15.57 6.72 -0.37
C LYS A 129 16.92 7.25 0.10
N ALA A 130 17.45 6.73 1.21
CA ALA A 130 18.69 7.24 1.81
C ALA A 130 19.97 6.75 1.09
N VAL A 131 19.83 5.85 0.11
CA VAL A 131 20.91 5.42 -0.77
C VAL A 131 20.70 6.13 -2.10
N ASP A 132 21.36 7.27 -2.29
CA ASP A 132 21.34 8.04 -3.55
C ASP A 132 21.88 7.23 -4.75
N ASP A 133 22.48 6.07 -4.50
CA ASP A 133 23.00 5.19 -5.52
C ASP A 133 21.95 4.13 -5.92
N PHE A 134 20.93 4.58 -6.67
CA PHE A 134 19.96 3.70 -7.32
C PHE A 134 20.64 2.72 -8.31
N ARG A 135 21.92 2.91 -8.67
CA ARG A 135 22.69 1.91 -9.44
C ARG A 135 22.98 0.64 -8.63
N MET A 136 22.94 0.70 -7.29
CA MET A 136 23.02 -0.49 -6.43
C MET A 136 21.67 -1.20 -6.23
N ILE A 137 20.57 -0.56 -6.65
CA ILE A 137 19.29 -1.23 -6.82
C ILE A 137 19.25 -1.59 -8.31
N GLU A 138 19.90 -2.69 -8.69
CA GLU A 138 19.95 -3.26 -10.06
C GLU A 138 18.55 -3.58 -10.60
N ILE A 139 17.73 -2.55 -10.79
CA ILE A 139 16.49 -2.60 -11.53
C ILE A 139 16.83 -2.64 -13.03
N ASP A 140 17.98 -2.06 -13.43
CA ASP A 140 18.47 -2.06 -14.80
C ASP A 140 19.04 -3.41 -15.28
N GLU A 141 19.43 -4.33 -14.39
CA GLU A 141 19.91 -5.67 -14.79
C GLU A 141 18.82 -6.75 -14.87
N ILE A 142 17.58 -6.46 -14.41
CA ILE A 142 16.47 -7.41 -14.51
C ILE A 142 15.97 -7.45 -15.97
N GLY A 143 16.52 -8.34 -16.80
CA GLY A 143 16.10 -8.57 -18.18
C GLY A 143 17.18 -8.33 -19.24
N VAL A 144 18.39 -7.92 -18.85
CA VAL A 144 19.54 -7.96 -19.75
C VAL A 144 20.04 -9.40 -19.76
N LYS A 145 19.87 -10.10 -20.89
CA LYS A 145 20.54 -11.40 -21.10
C LYS A 145 22.03 -11.12 -21.20
N GLU A 146 22.82 -11.82 -20.38
CA GLU A 146 24.27 -11.96 -20.60
C GLU A 146 24.55 -12.44 -22.03
#